data_AF-A0A1E3NKY0-F1
#
_entry.id   AF-A0A1E3NKY0-F1
#
_cell.length_a   1.000
_cell.length_b   1.000
_cell.length_c   1.000
_cell.angle_alpha   90.00
_cell.angle_beta   90.00
_cell.angle_gamma   90.00
#
_symmetry.space_group_name_H-M   'P 1'
#
loop_
_entity.id
_entity.type
_entity.pdbx_description
1 polymer ?
#
loop_
_entity_poly.entity_id
_entity_poly.type
_entity_poly.pdbx_seq_one_letter_code
_entity_poly.pdbx_strand_id
1 'polypeptide(L)'
;MENCTIPTNVVTDTLNPILKKILSKSKSTHLIRLDTVTNEIKLKVDKPHLGLIYLESPYIAIPSFDLLKLIERGKCCGLCGGVLKIYDNGKMKDDGNKSTRQKQTHIEKHERYINGLDCSECEVRWCDKQCKDLDFKHMLLNHRPSNKSTSHSFLDVAGNEKDIFYFDKWTKLKNLLVSENLDVVYNTFMCIIQIYYDETLVQGFESLKCVVCDDESQLELYINSWNILKVIDLKTLWQSFTGCFKKLNMSYLSFLKYVIIFKLNNYNGSIYLIFSAMTKSDSVEPNVKVEYYDGATQYDYEEFSVRTGEDNAVHMIKEHVVDRASVKPIYTNRSSGILDKKVIQVSNTARVSNTAPLVLPDEDFSNPADVEDDEIEFLSDGESDTKIPKIVLPVLPSYTQKTTNSKIRAASFTSSGASFGEGIIKYNRDQIREMLENMSHSMRLDEESSDEAEDAIDDEISSSVGSSISRNIVSMVKNLQVNNAASQRRKSVKFEEKVTTI
;
A
#
# COMPACT_ATOMS: atom_id res chain seq x y z
N MET A 1 30.97 -7.44 -39.89
CA MET A 1 30.13 -6.81 -38.85
C MET A 1 28.73 -6.76 -39.43
N GLU A 2 27.89 -7.72 -39.06
CA GLU A 2 26.47 -7.68 -39.45
C GLU A 2 25.82 -6.50 -38.73
N ASN A 3 25.05 -5.69 -39.46
CA ASN A 3 24.28 -4.60 -38.88
C ASN A 3 23.19 -5.20 -37.99
N CYS A 4 23.51 -5.38 -36.71
CA CYS A 4 22.56 -5.84 -35.71
C CYS A 4 21.53 -4.73 -35.50
N THR A 5 20.34 -4.91 -36.08
CA THR A 5 19.23 -3.97 -35.93
C THR A 5 18.55 -4.27 -34.60
N ILE A 6 18.50 -3.28 -33.71
CA ILE A 6 17.82 -3.40 -32.43
C ILE A 6 16.32 -3.58 -32.72
N PRO A 7 15.66 -4.63 -32.20
CA PRO A 7 14.24 -4.84 -32.44
C PRO A 7 13.42 -3.73 -31.77
N THR A 8 12.61 -3.01 -32.55
CA THR A 8 11.77 -1.90 -32.07
C THR A 8 10.27 -2.19 -32.14
N ASN A 9 9.88 -3.32 -32.75
CA ASN A 9 8.47 -3.67 -32.90
C ASN A 9 7.92 -4.18 -31.56
N VAL A 10 7.06 -3.38 -30.94
CA VAL A 10 6.37 -3.72 -29.69
C VAL A 10 4.96 -4.20 -30.02
N VAL A 11 4.57 -5.37 -29.51
CA VAL A 11 3.17 -5.84 -29.59
C VAL A 11 2.36 -5.19 -28.47
N THR A 12 1.23 -4.59 -28.85
CA THR A 12 0.31 -3.88 -27.93
C THR A 12 -1.03 -4.59 -27.76
N ASP A 13 -1.39 -5.51 -28.66
CA ASP A 13 -2.77 -5.95 -28.82
C ASP A 13 -3.12 -7.26 -28.09
N THR A 14 -2.12 -7.96 -27.54
CA THR A 14 -2.29 -9.25 -26.84
C THR A 14 -3.14 -9.13 -25.57
N LEU A 15 -3.14 -7.95 -24.93
CA LEU A 15 -3.88 -7.70 -23.69
C LEU A 15 -5.39 -7.51 -23.91
N ASN A 16 -5.80 -7.10 -25.11
CA ASN A 16 -7.16 -6.67 -25.42
C ASN A 16 -8.26 -7.71 -25.12
N PRO A 17 -8.09 -9.01 -25.44
CA PRO A 17 -9.09 -10.02 -25.09
C PRO A 17 -9.32 -10.13 -23.57
N ILE A 18 -8.26 -9.97 -22.77
CA ILE A 18 -8.31 -10.02 -21.30
C ILE A 18 -9.05 -8.80 -20.77
N LEU A 19 -8.69 -7.61 -21.24
CA LEU A 19 -9.35 -6.36 -20.85
C LEU A 19 -10.82 -6.35 -21.23
N LYS A 20 -11.18 -6.84 -22.42
CA LYS A 20 -12.58 -6.99 -22.83
C LYS A 20 -13.36 -7.85 -21.84
N LYS A 21 -12.78 -8.95 -21.36
CA LYS A 21 -13.39 -9.82 -20.34
C LYS A 21 -13.51 -9.13 -18.97
N ILE A 22 -12.52 -8.34 -18.58
CA ILE A 22 -12.53 -7.59 -17.31
C ILE A 22 -13.59 -6.48 -17.34
N LEU A 23 -13.57 -5.62 -18.36
CA LEU A 23 -14.45 -4.45 -18.48
C LEU A 23 -15.91 -4.84 -18.79
N SER A 24 -16.14 -5.98 -19.47
CA SER A 24 -17.51 -6.46 -19.73
C SER A 24 -18.23 -7.02 -18.50
N LYS A 25 -17.51 -7.44 -17.46
CA LYS A 25 -18.11 -7.97 -16.21
C LYS A 25 -18.62 -6.87 -15.28
N SER A 26 -18.14 -5.64 -15.43
CA SER A 26 -18.38 -4.52 -14.51
C SER A 26 -19.21 -3.39 -15.15
N LYS A 27 -20.16 -3.73 -16.04
CA LYS A 27 -20.84 -2.79 -16.95
C LYS A 27 -21.35 -1.49 -16.29
N SER A 28 -21.79 -1.53 -15.03
CA SER A 28 -22.40 -0.41 -14.32
C SER A 28 -21.45 0.44 -13.46
N THR A 29 -20.20 0.03 -13.22
CA THR A 29 -19.39 0.65 -12.14
C THR A 29 -18.24 1.54 -12.62
N HIS A 30 -17.90 1.53 -13.91
CA HIS A 30 -16.76 2.29 -14.45
C HIS A 30 -17.11 2.99 -15.76
N LEU A 31 -16.46 4.13 -16.02
CA LEU A 31 -16.73 5.01 -17.15
C LEU A 31 -16.02 4.60 -18.45
N ILE A 32 -15.15 3.60 -18.42
CA ILE A 32 -14.33 3.20 -19.57
C ILE A 32 -14.89 1.99 -20.35
N ARG A 33 -14.49 1.83 -21.60
CA ARG A 33 -14.72 0.67 -22.46
C ARG A 33 -13.50 0.45 -23.36
N LEU A 34 -13.30 -0.79 -23.80
CA LEU A 34 -12.34 -1.09 -24.87
C LEU A 34 -13.05 -1.01 -26.22
N ASP A 35 -12.56 -0.15 -27.11
CA ASP A 35 -13.01 -0.08 -28.49
C ASP A 35 -12.38 -1.23 -29.30
N THR A 36 -13.21 -2.16 -29.79
CA THR A 36 -12.74 -3.36 -30.47
C THR A 36 -12.25 -3.11 -31.89
N VAL A 37 -12.52 -1.93 -32.46
CA VAL A 37 -12.08 -1.59 -33.81
C VAL A 37 -10.68 -0.96 -33.77
N THR A 38 -10.47 -0.06 -32.81
CA THR A 38 -9.22 0.70 -32.68
C THR A 38 -8.26 0.11 -31.65
N ASN A 39 -8.70 -0.86 -30.84
CA ASN A 39 -7.94 -1.42 -29.72
C ASN A 39 -7.57 -0.38 -28.64
N GLU A 40 -8.34 0.71 -28.55
CA GLU A 40 -8.09 1.81 -27.61
C GLU A 40 -9.06 1.80 -26.42
N ILE A 41 -8.61 2.31 -25.28
CA ILE A 41 -9.48 2.57 -24.13
C ILE A 41 -10.18 3.92 -24.34
N LYS A 42 -11.50 3.92 -24.29
CA LYS A 42 -12.37 5.10 -24.49
C LYS A 42 -13.38 5.23 -23.37
N LEU A 43 -14.03 6.38 -23.27
CA LEU A 43 -15.18 6.54 -22.38
C LEU A 43 -16.45 5.88 -22.94
N LYS A 44 -17.34 5.46 -22.05
CA LYS A 44 -18.71 5.03 -22.38
C LYS A 44 -19.60 6.23 -22.67
N VAL A 45 -19.37 7.33 -21.96
CA VAL A 45 -20.14 8.58 -22.03
C VAL A 45 -19.15 9.74 -21.94
N ASP A 46 -19.45 10.84 -22.63
CA ASP A 46 -18.64 12.05 -22.56
C ASP A 46 -18.47 12.50 -21.11
N LYS A 47 -17.27 12.97 -20.77
CA LYS A 47 -16.97 13.56 -19.47
C LYS A 47 -16.68 15.06 -19.70
N PRO A 48 -17.71 15.93 -19.52
CA PRO A 48 -17.58 17.36 -19.80
C PRO A 48 -16.74 18.10 -18.77
N HIS A 49 -16.72 17.63 -17.53
CA HIS A 49 -16.02 18.25 -16.40
C HIS A 49 -14.81 17.44 -15.97
N LEU A 50 -13.85 18.08 -15.30
CA LEU A 50 -12.67 17.40 -14.75
C LEU A 50 -13.06 16.45 -13.61
N GLY A 51 -12.29 15.39 -13.43
CA GLY A 51 -12.44 14.50 -12.28
C GLY A 51 -12.11 13.04 -12.58
N LEU A 52 -12.55 12.17 -11.68
CA LEU A 52 -12.17 10.76 -11.68
C LEU A 52 -12.83 9.99 -12.84
N ILE A 53 -12.04 9.27 -13.63
CA ILE A 53 -12.53 8.36 -14.67
C ILE A 53 -12.68 6.96 -14.10
N TYR A 54 -11.61 6.41 -13.53
CA TYR A 54 -11.60 5.10 -12.88
C TYR A 54 -10.49 4.98 -11.84
N LEU A 55 -10.64 3.98 -10.98
CA LEU A 55 -9.62 3.51 -10.04
C LEU A 55 -9.16 2.12 -10.49
N GLU A 56 -7.87 1.82 -10.41
CA GLU A 56 -7.32 0.49 -10.71
C GLU A 56 -6.44 -0.02 -9.56
N SER A 57 -6.72 -1.23 -9.10
CA SER A 57 -5.85 -1.95 -8.17
C SER A 57 -4.68 -2.59 -8.92
N PRO A 58 -3.49 -2.70 -8.31
CA PRO A 58 -2.36 -3.36 -8.94
C PRO A 58 -2.70 -4.81 -9.29
N TYR A 59 -2.26 -5.24 -10.47
CA TYR A 59 -2.27 -6.62 -10.91
C TYR A 59 -1.19 -7.43 -10.18
N ILE A 60 0.02 -6.86 -10.13
CA ILE A 60 1.14 -7.33 -9.30
C ILE A 60 1.65 -6.11 -8.52
N ALA A 61 1.59 -6.20 -7.20
CA ALA A 61 2.08 -5.16 -6.30
C ALA A 61 3.52 -5.46 -5.86
N ILE A 62 4.41 -4.51 -6.09
CA ILE A 62 5.80 -4.55 -5.63
C ILE A 62 6.12 -3.17 -5.03
N PRO A 63 6.71 -3.12 -3.82
CA PRO A 63 7.16 -1.86 -3.25
C PRO A 63 8.28 -1.26 -4.11
N SER A 64 8.45 0.08 -4.06
CA SER A 64 9.57 0.71 -4.78
C SER A 64 10.91 0.18 -4.27
N PHE A 65 11.87 0.03 -5.18
CA PHE A 65 13.20 -0.49 -4.88
C PHE A 65 13.95 0.41 -3.88
N ASP A 66 13.76 1.72 -3.99
CA ASP A 66 14.41 2.71 -3.11
C ASP A 66 13.92 2.59 -1.65
N LEU A 67 12.72 2.04 -1.46
CA LEU A 67 12.12 1.85 -0.14
C LEU A 67 12.59 0.56 0.55
N LEU A 68 13.39 -0.30 -0.10
CA LEU A 68 13.79 -1.60 0.49
C LEU A 68 14.48 -1.44 1.85
N LYS A 69 15.39 -0.48 1.99
CA LYS A 69 16.07 -0.21 3.27
C LYS A 69 15.11 0.29 4.35
N LEU A 70 14.11 1.08 3.96
CA LEU A 70 13.08 1.57 4.87
C LEU A 70 12.13 0.45 5.30
N ILE A 71 11.78 -0.45 4.39
CA ILE A 71 10.99 -1.66 4.68
C ILE A 71 11.74 -2.56 5.66
N GLU A 72 13.03 -2.81 5.43
CA GLU A 72 13.87 -3.63 6.32
C GLU A 72 13.97 -3.06 7.73
N ARG A 73 13.96 -1.73 7.86
CA ARG A 73 13.94 -1.00 9.15
C ARG A 73 12.52 -0.84 9.73
N GLY A 74 11.53 -1.48 9.11
CA GLY A 74 10.13 -1.39 9.50
C GLY A 74 9.49 -0.02 9.33
N LYS A 75 10.10 0.91 8.59
CA LYS A 75 9.60 2.29 8.35
C LYS A 75 8.53 2.35 7.26
N CYS A 76 8.54 1.39 6.35
CA CYS A 76 7.54 1.24 5.29
C CYS A 76 6.88 -0.14 5.38
N CYS A 77 5.67 -0.27 4.84
CA CYS A 77 4.95 -1.53 4.81
C CYS A 77 5.71 -2.56 3.94
N GLY A 78 5.86 -3.79 4.45
CA GLY A 78 6.52 -4.90 3.74
C GLY A 78 5.94 -5.22 2.37
N LEU A 79 4.61 -5.11 2.21
CA LEU A 79 3.93 -5.41 0.95
C LEU A 79 3.78 -4.19 0.04
N CYS A 80 3.11 -3.14 0.53
CA CYS A 80 2.70 -2.03 -0.33
C CYS A 80 3.73 -0.89 -0.38
N GLY A 81 4.78 -0.93 0.44
CA GLY A 81 5.79 0.13 0.51
C GLY A 81 5.30 1.43 1.15
N GLY A 82 4.01 1.57 1.45
CA GLY A 82 3.46 2.78 2.06
C GLY A 82 4.17 3.11 3.37
N VAL A 83 4.55 4.38 3.52
CA VAL A 83 5.22 4.88 4.72
C VAL A 83 4.35 4.58 5.92
N LEU A 84 4.87 3.76 6.82
CA LEU A 84 4.24 3.57 8.10
C LEU A 84 4.56 4.84 8.86
N LYS A 85 3.54 5.64 9.14
CA LYS A 85 3.72 6.79 10.02
C LYS A 85 4.15 6.23 11.39
N ILE A 86 5.45 6.07 11.58
CA ILE A 86 6.05 5.58 12.82
C ILE A 86 6.50 6.83 13.53
N TYR A 87 5.57 7.33 14.30
CA TYR A 87 5.79 7.46 15.72
C TYR A 87 7.28 7.38 16.18
N ASP A 88 8.07 8.47 16.11
CA ASP A 88 9.40 8.54 16.76
C ASP A 88 9.19 8.33 18.26
N ASN A 89 9.85 7.33 18.85
CA ASN A 89 9.57 6.79 20.19
C ASN A 89 8.14 6.29 20.44
N GLY A 90 7.35 5.93 19.42
CA GLY A 90 5.93 5.65 19.65
C GLY A 90 5.05 6.91 19.65
N LYS A 91 5.50 8.10 19.15
CA LYS A 91 4.71 9.38 18.96
C LYS A 91 4.82 10.02 17.53
N MET A 92 3.74 10.05 16.72
CA MET A 92 3.62 10.40 15.28
C MET A 92 3.42 11.89 15.24
N LYS A 93 4.04 12.49 14.24
CA LYS A 93 3.79 13.86 13.84
C LYS A 93 2.39 13.93 13.23
N ASP A 94 1.54 14.76 13.84
CA ASP A 94 0.32 15.24 13.21
C ASP A 94 0.71 16.00 11.94
N ASP A 95 0.14 15.61 10.80
CA ASP A 95 0.07 16.42 9.59
C ASP A 95 -0.53 17.78 10.04
N GLY A 96 0.14 18.90 9.78
CA GLY A 96 -0.06 20.20 10.44
C GLY A 96 -1.47 20.85 10.35
N ASN A 97 -2.50 20.14 9.90
CA ASN A 97 -3.89 20.55 9.93
C ASN A 97 -4.48 20.46 11.34
N LYS A 98 -4.40 21.59 12.06
CA LYS A 98 -4.91 21.79 13.43
C LYS A 98 -6.42 21.55 13.60
N SER A 99 -7.20 21.32 12.54
CA SER A 99 -8.68 21.21 12.60
C SER A 99 -9.21 19.79 12.85
N THR A 100 -8.40 18.74 12.64
CA THR A 100 -8.77 17.33 12.92
C THR A 100 -7.90 16.74 14.02
N ARG A 101 -7.78 17.47 15.13
CA ARG A 101 -7.23 16.94 16.40
C ARG A 101 -8.18 15.92 17.04
N GLN A 102 -8.22 14.71 16.51
CA GLN A 102 -8.38 13.55 17.39
C GLN A 102 -6.99 12.97 17.60
N LYS A 103 -6.41 13.29 18.78
CA LYS A 103 -5.24 12.60 19.29
C LYS A 103 -5.52 11.11 19.14
N GLN A 104 -4.76 10.41 18.30
CA GLN A 104 -4.83 8.95 18.26
C GLN A 104 -4.64 8.45 19.69
N THR A 105 -5.63 7.71 20.17
CA THR A 105 -5.70 7.34 21.58
C THR A 105 -4.54 6.38 21.90
N HIS A 106 -4.14 6.29 23.17
CA HIS A 106 -3.20 5.26 23.61
C HIS A 106 -3.66 3.85 23.20
N ILE A 107 -4.98 3.66 23.04
CA ILE A 107 -5.64 2.44 22.62
C ILE A 107 -5.32 2.11 21.15
N GLU A 108 -5.42 3.05 20.20
CA GLU A 108 -5.12 2.78 18.78
C GLU A 108 -3.64 2.41 18.53
N LYS A 109 -2.72 2.98 19.33
CA LYS A 109 -1.29 2.62 19.29
C LYS A 109 -1.02 1.25 19.91
N HIS A 110 -1.71 0.95 21.01
CA HIS A 110 -1.64 -0.35 21.66
C HIS A 110 -2.27 -1.43 20.79
N GLU A 111 -3.41 -1.14 20.15
CA GLU A 111 -4.11 -2.01 19.19
C GLU A 111 -3.21 -2.37 18.02
N ARG A 112 -2.43 -1.46 17.45
CA ARG A 112 -1.54 -1.80 16.31
C ARG A 112 -0.44 -2.81 16.70
N TYR A 113 0.13 -2.66 17.90
CA TYR A 113 1.10 -3.61 18.46
C TYR A 113 0.43 -4.93 18.92
N ILE A 114 -0.82 -4.86 19.38
CA ILE A 114 -1.65 -6.03 19.76
C ILE A 114 -2.14 -6.81 18.54
N ASN A 115 -2.41 -6.15 17.42
CA ASN A 115 -3.05 -6.73 16.23
C ASN A 115 -2.13 -7.65 15.41
N GLY A 116 -0.88 -7.84 15.85
CA GLY A 116 0.06 -8.73 15.19
C GLY A 116 0.39 -8.27 13.78
N LEU A 117 0.52 -6.96 13.53
CA LEU A 117 0.94 -6.39 12.24
C LEU A 117 2.45 -6.19 12.12
N ASP A 118 3.20 -6.65 13.13
CA ASP A 118 4.65 -6.71 13.10
C ASP A 118 5.08 -8.16 12.81
N CYS A 119 6.26 -8.32 12.21
CA CYS A 119 6.88 -9.63 12.14
C CYS A 119 7.47 -10.00 13.51
N SER A 120 7.37 -11.27 13.91
CA SER A 120 7.93 -11.75 15.17
C SER A 120 9.44 -11.97 15.13
N GLU A 121 10.02 -12.09 13.94
CA GLU A 121 11.42 -12.49 13.71
C GLU A 121 12.31 -11.35 13.19
N CYS A 122 11.72 -10.27 12.65
CA CYS A 122 12.48 -9.13 12.11
C CYS A 122 11.71 -7.81 12.26
N GLU A 123 12.32 -6.70 11.84
CA GLU A 123 11.75 -5.36 12.00
C GLU A 123 10.65 -5.00 11.00
N VAL A 124 10.39 -5.82 9.97
CA VAL A 124 9.37 -5.55 8.96
C VAL A 124 7.97 -5.50 9.58
N ARG A 125 7.14 -4.59 9.06
CA ARG A 125 5.78 -4.35 9.53
C ARG A 125 4.81 -4.17 8.37
N TRP A 126 3.52 -4.33 8.64
CA TRP A 126 2.45 -4.14 7.68
C TRP A 126 1.51 -3.00 8.10
N CYS A 127 0.96 -2.27 7.12
CA CYS A 127 0.04 -1.17 7.42
C CYS A 127 -1.32 -1.67 7.90
N ASP A 128 -1.74 -2.86 7.47
CA ASP A 128 -2.99 -3.50 7.82
C ASP A 128 -2.90 -5.03 7.65
N LYS A 129 -3.96 -5.71 8.07
CA LYS A 129 -4.05 -7.17 8.02
C LYS A 129 -4.06 -7.71 6.59
N GLN A 130 -4.70 -7.00 5.65
CA GLN A 130 -4.72 -7.39 4.24
C GLN A 130 -3.29 -7.44 3.68
N CYS A 131 -2.48 -6.42 3.95
CA CYS A 131 -1.08 -6.41 3.53
C CYS A 131 -0.27 -7.54 4.16
N LYS A 132 -0.50 -7.86 5.44
CA LYS A 132 0.19 -8.99 6.09
C LYS A 132 -0.20 -10.33 5.47
N ASP A 133 -1.50 -10.55 5.27
CA ASP A 133 -2.04 -11.82 4.76
C ASP A 133 -1.63 -12.08 3.30
N LEU A 134 -1.45 -11.03 2.49
CA LEU A 134 -1.03 -11.13 1.09
C LEU A 134 0.49 -11.21 0.89
N ASP A 135 1.29 -10.95 1.93
CA ASP A 135 2.75 -10.89 1.83
C ASP A 135 3.43 -12.26 2.08
N PHE A 136 3.15 -13.22 1.22
CA PHE A 136 3.81 -14.54 1.28
C PHE A 136 5.34 -14.44 1.08
N LYS A 137 5.80 -13.40 0.37
CA LYS A 137 7.21 -13.20 0.03
C LYS A 137 8.03 -12.88 1.28
N HIS A 138 7.46 -12.20 2.26
CA HIS A 138 8.20 -11.80 3.45
C HIS A 138 8.86 -12.97 4.18
N MET A 139 8.07 -13.99 4.55
CA MET A 139 8.56 -15.19 5.22
C MET A 139 9.60 -15.93 4.39
N LEU A 140 9.34 -16.05 3.08
CA LEU A 140 10.20 -16.74 2.13
C LEU A 140 11.56 -16.06 1.92
N LEU A 141 11.56 -14.74 1.77
CA LEU A 141 12.71 -13.98 1.25
C LEU A 141 13.56 -13.32 2.34
N ASN A 142 13.05 -13.17 3.56
CA ASN A 142 13.74 -12.43 4.62
C ASN A 142 14.04 -13.25 5.89
N HIS A 143 13.40 -14.40 6.10
CA HIS A 143 13.63 -15.22 7.29
C HIS A 143 14.53 -16.40 6.99
N ARG A 144 15.54 -16.61 7.84
CA ARG A 144 16.44 -17.73 7.70
C ARG A 144 15.75 -19.02 8.21
N PRO A 145 15.62 -20.06 7.37
CA PRO A 145 15.10 -21.35 7.83
C PRO A 145 15.97 -21.95 8.93
N SER A 146 15.34 -22.63 9.90
CA SER A 146 16.07 -23.35 10.97
C SER A 146 16.66 -24.70 10.54
N ASN A 147 16.34 -25.17 9.33
CA ASN A 147 16.83 -26.44 8.81
C ASN A 147 18.29 -26.37 8.33
N LYS A 148 18.96 -27.52 8.30
CA LYS A 148 20.37 -27.63 7.88
C LYS A 148 20.61 -27.19 6.44
N SER A 149 19.59 -27.30 5.58
CA SER A 149 19.65 -26.95 4.16
C SER A 149 19.37 -25.49 3.86
N THR A 150 19.08 -24.67 4.89
CA THR A 150 18.71 -23.25 4.78
C THR A 150 17.69 -23.00 3.66
N SER A 151 16.68 -23.88 3.60
CA SER A 151 15.68 -23.89 2.53
C SER A 151 14.24 -23.78 3.05
N HIS A 152 13.40 -23.01 2.37
CA HIS A 152 11.96 -22.92 2.62
C HIS A 152 11.18 -23.88 1.72
N SER A 153 10.04 -24.36 2.20
CA SER A 153 9.01 -24.92 1.31
C SER A 153 8.31 -23.77 0.59
N PHE A 154 8.26 -23.81 -0.73
CA PHE A 154 7.58 -22.82 -1.55
C PHE A 154 6.16 -23.31 -1.85
N LEU A 155 5.17 -22.64 -1.27
CA LEU A 155 3.75 -22.99 -1.41
C LEU A 155 3.11 -22.20 -2.55
N ASP A 156 2.07 -22.74 -3.17
CA ASP A 156 1.20 -22.01 -4.11
C ASP A 156 0.08 -21.23 -3.38
N VAL A 157 -0.77 -20.51 -4.12
CA VAL A 157 -1.93 -19.78 -3.58
C VAL A 157 -2.91 -20.69 -2.80
N ALA A 158 -2.98 -21.97 -3.16
CA ALA A 158 -3.83 -22.95 -2.48
C ALA A 158 -3.15 -23.58 -1.25
N GLY A 159 -1.90 -23.22 -0.96
CA GLY A 159 -1.11 -23.73 0.16
C GLY A 159 -0.43 -25.08 -0.11
N ASN A 160 -0.41 -25.56 -1.35
CA ASN A 160 0.27 -26.81 -1.70
C ASN A 160 1.76 -26.57 -1.91
N GLU A 161 2.59 -27.52 -1.48
CA GLU A 161 4.03 -27.48 -1.74
C GLU A 161 4.32 -27.63 -3.25
N LYS A 162 4.86 -26.57 -3.82
CA LYS A 162 5.19 -26.47 -5.24
C LYS A 162 6.68 -26.71 -5.48
N ASP A 163 7.53 -26.05 -4.71
CA ASP A 163 8.99 -26.11 -4.87
C ASP A 163 9.75 -25.97 -3.53
N ILE A 164 11.08 -26.03 -3.58
CA ILE A 164 11.99 -25.72 -2.49
C ILE A 164 12.78 -24.47 -2.86
N PHE A 165 12.84 -23.51 -1.95
CA PHE A 165 13.54 -22.24 -2.11
C PHE A 165 14.79 -22.19 -1.23
N TYR A 166 15.95 -21.88 -1.81
CA TYR A 166 17.25 -21.82 -1.13
C TYR A 166 17.57 -20.39 -0.67
N PHE A 167 17.32 -20.11 0.62
CA PHE A 167 17.41 -18.78 1.20
C PHE A 167 18.81 -18.15 1.08
N ASP A 168 19.87 -18.93 1.31
CA ASP A 168 21.24 -18.41 1.25
C ASP A 168 21.65 -17.97 -0.16
N LYS A 169 21.13 -18.64 -1.20
CA LYS A 169 21.38 -18.26 -2.59
C LYS A 169 20.65 -16.96 -2.93
N TRP A 170 19.39 -16.85 -2.49
CA TRP A 170 18.62 -15.63 -2.63
C TRP A 170 19.28 -14.44 -1.94
N THR A 171 19.74 -14.61 -0.70
CA THR A 171 20.38 -13.53 0.06
C THR A 171 21.62 -13.00 -0.66
N LYS A 172 22.45 -13.89 -1.23
CA LYS A 172 23.61 -13.49 -2.05
C LYS A 172 23.20 -12.72 -3.30
N LEU A 173 22.18 -13.21 -4.02
CA LEU A 173 21.67 -12.56 -5.21
C LEU A 173 21.04 -11.19 -4.89
N LYS A 174 20.20 -11.10 -3.85
CA LYS A 174 19.59 -9.85 -3.39
C LYS A 174 20.67 -8.81 -3.05
N ASN A 175 21.70 -9.20 -2.31
CA ASN A 175 22.79 -8.29 -1.95
C ASN A 175 23.51 -7.76 -3.20
N LEU A 176 23.77 -8.61 -4.19
CA LEU A 176 24.35 -8.21 -5.47
C LEU A 176 23.45 -7.22 -6.23
N LEU A 177 22.15 -7.52 -6.33
CA LEU A 177 21.18 -6.65 -7.02
C LEU A 177 21.08 -5.28 -6.34
N VAL A 178 21.09 -5.25 -5.01
CA VAL A 178 21.01 -4.01 -4.22
C VAL A 178 22.31 -3.21 -4.28
N SER A 179 23.48 -3.85 -4.18
CA SER A 179 24.77 -3.14 -4.23
C SER A 179 25.05 -2.51 -5.59
N GLU A 180 24.55 -3.13 -6.65
CA GLU A 180 24.76 -2.70 -8.04
C GLU A 180 23.59 -1.86 -8.58
N ASN A 181 22.62 -1.53 -7.71
CA ASN A 181 21.44 -0.74 -8.04
C ASN A 181 20.64 -1.28 -9.25
N LEU A 182 20.45 -2.60 -9.29
CA LEU A 182 19.77 -3.33 -10.38
C LEU A 182 18.26 -3.43 -10.14
N ASP A 183 17.60 -2.28 -10.00
CA ASP A 183 16.19 -2.13 -9.65
C ASP A 183 15.24 -2.86 -10.62
N VAL A 184 15.43 -2.71 -11.92
CA VAL A 184 14.59 -3.34 -12.96
C VAL A 184 14.67 -4.85 -12.88
N VAL A 185 15.87 -5.40 -12.67
CA VAL A 185 16.08 -6.86 -12.58
C VAL A 185 15.52 -7.39 -11.26
N TYR A 186 15.74 -6.69 -10.15
CA TYR A 186 15.19 -7.05 -8.85
C TYR A 186 13.65 -7.12 -8.90
N ASN A 187 13.00 -6.08 -9.41
CA ASN A 187 11.55 -6.03 -9.50
C ASN A 187 11.01 -7.06 -10.52
N THR A 188 11.76 -7.33 -11.58
CA THR A 188 11.43 -8.45 -12.49
C THR A 188 11.40 -9.76 -11.71
N PHE A 189 12.42 -10.08 -10.91
CA PHE A 189 12.42 -11.28 -10.07
C PHE A 189 11.26 -11.32 -9.08
N MET A 190 10.87 -10.18 -8.50
CA MET A 190 9.66 -10.10 -7.67
C MET A 190 8.39 -10.45 -8.45
N CYS A 191 8.25 -9.98 -9.70
CA CYS A 191 7.16 -10.41 -10.59
C CYS A 191 7.23 -11.91 -10.87
N ILE A 192 8.40 -12.46 -11.18
CA ILE A 192 8.56 -13.89 -11.47
C ILE A 192 8.13 -14.74 -10.28
N ILE A 193 8.56 -14.36 -9.07
CA ILE A 193 8.17 -15.04 -7.83
C ILE A 193 6.66 -14.97 -7.62
N GLN A 194 6.03 -13.81 -7.86
CA GLN A 194 4.57 -13.64 -7.74
C GLN A 194 3.81 -14.52 -8.74
N ILE A 195 4.27 -14.59 -9.99
CA ILE A 195 3.67 -15.42 -11.05
C ILE A 195 3.90 -16.91 -10.77
N TYR A 196 5.07 -17.27 -10.23
CA TYR A 196 5.35 -18.64 -9.84
C TYR A 196 4.53 -19.07 -8.62
N TYR A 197 4.19 -18.15 -7.72
CA TYR A 197 3.24 -18.37 -6.64
C TYR A 197 1.81 -18.53 -7.17
N ASP A 198 1.37 -17.64 -8.07
CA ASP A 198 0.03 -17.60 -8.66
C ASP A 198 0.08 -17.69 -10.20
N GLU A 199 -0.04 -18.90 -10.73
CA GLU A 199 0.02 -19.15 -12.18
C GLU A 199 -1.13 -18.51 -12.97
N THR A 200 -2.23 -18.17 -12.29
CA THR A 200 -3.33 -17.47 -12.97
C THR A 200 -2.91 -16.09 -13.46
N LEU A 201 -1.79 -15.56 -12.95
CA LEU A 201 -1.23 -14.29 -13.36
C LEU A 201 -0.45 -14.34 -14.69
N VAL A 202 0.02 -15.53 -15.09
CA VAL A 202 0.87 -15.73 -16.28
C VAL A 202 0.23 -15.09 -17.50
N GLN A 203 -1.04 -15.43 -17.79
CA GLN A 203 -1.71 -14.99 -19.00
C GLN A 203 -1.80 -13.46 -19.10
N GLY A 204 -2.16 -12.79 -18.00
CA GLY A 204 -2.26 -11.33 -18.00
C GLY A 204 -0.89 -10.65 -18.11
N PHE A 205 0.14 -11.19 -17.45
CA PHE A 205 1.49 -10.64 -17.49
C PHE A 205 2.15 -10.82 -18.86
N GLU A 206 2.09 -12.02 -19.44
CA GLU A 206 2.68 -12.32 -20.76
C GLU A 206 1.92 -11.64 -21.92
N SER A 207 0.71 -11.14 -21.67
CA SER A 207 -0.05 -10.36 -22.65
C SER A 207 0.27 -8.87 -22.66
N LEU A 208 1.09 -8.37 -21.71
CA LEU A 208 1.54 -6.98 -21.64
C LEU A 208 2.45 -6.60 -22.82
N LYS A 209 2.74 -5.30 -22.96
CA LYS A 209 3.60 -4.80 -24.04
C LYS A 209 4.99 -5.45 -23.99
N CYS A 210 5.42 -6.05 -25.09
CA CYS A 210 6.71 -6.70 -25.22
C CYS A 210 7.27 -6.50 -26.63
N VAL A 211 8.58 -6.53 -26.77
CA VAL A 211 9.26 -6.56 -28.06
C VAL A 211 9.02 -7.92 -28.74
N VAL A 212 8.67 -7.89 -30.03
CA VAL A 212 8.52 -9.09 -30.86
C VAL A 212 9.88 -9.55 -31.33
N CYS A 213 10.50 -10.42 -30.54
CA CYS A 213 11.73 -11.09 -30.92
C CYS A 213 11.85 -12.41 -30.14
N ASP A 214 12.32 -13.45 -30.84
CA ASP A 214 12.60 -14.77 -30.27
C ASP A 214 14.10 -15.08 -30.23
N ASP A 215 14.95 -14.13 -30.64
CA ASP A 215 16.40 -14.24 -30.58
C ASP A 215 16.95 -13.67 -29.26
N GLU A 216 17.62 -14.50 -28.47
CA GLU A 216 18.18 -14.10 -27.17
C GLU A 216 19.20 -12.96 -27.30
N SER A 217 20.04 -12.98 -28.33
CA SER A 217 21.12 -11.98 -28.52
C SER A 217 20.55 -10.61 -28.84
N GLN A 218 19.50 -10.54 -29.65
CA GLN A 218 18.81 -9.28 -29.98
C GLN A 218 18.07 -8.69 -28.78
N LEU A 219 17.44 -9.54 -27.96
CA LEU A 219 16.79 -9.09 -26.72
C LEU A 219 17.80 -8.60 -25.69
N GLU A 220 18.94 -9.27 -25.54
CA GLU A 220 20.04 -8.78 -24.71
C GLU A 220 20.56 -7.43 -25.18
N LEU A 221 20.81 -7.27 -26.49
CA LEU A 221 21.23 -5.98 -27.06
C LEU A 221 20.21 -4.88 -26.79
N TYR A 222 18.92 -5.19 -26.90
CA TYR A 222 17.83 -4.28 -26.58
C TYR A 222 17.86 -3.86 -25.09
N ILE A 223 17.99 -4.80 -24.16
CA ILE A 223 18.07 -4.49 -22.72
C ILE A 223 19.34 -3.71 -22.40
N ASN A 224 20.48 -4.08 -22.98
CA ASN A 224 21.76 -3.41 -22.79
C ASN A 224 21.75 -1.97 -23.33
N SER A 225 20.93 -1.68 -24.35
CA SER A 225 20.75 -0.31 -24.88
C SER A 225 20.21 0.67 -23.83
N TRP A 226 19.56 0.18 -22.78
CA TRP A 226 19.07 1.01 -21.68
C TRP A 226 20.17 1.49 -20.74
N ASN A 227 21.42 1.03 -20.92
CA ASN A 227 22.56 1.36 -20.06
C ASN A 227 22.37 1.00 -18.58
N ILE A 228 21.40 0.13 -18.26
CA ILE A 228 21.08 -0.29 -16.89
C ILE A 228 22.11 -1.29 -16.34
N LEU A 229 22.79 -2.05 -17.23
CA LEU A 229 23.55 -3.26 -16.86
C LEU A 229 25.03 -3.18 -17.26
N LYS A 230 25.73 -2.13 -16.83
CA LYS A 230 27.10 -1.86 -17.30
C LYS A 230 28.16 -2.84 -16.79
N VAL A 231 27.88 -3.62 -15.74
CA VAL A 231 28.91 -4.39 -15.02
C VAL A 231 28.62 -5.89 -14.99
N ILE A 232 27.36 -6.32 -15.08
CA ILE A 232 26.96 -7.70 -14.79
C ILE A 232 26.21 -8.33 -15.95
N ASP A 233 26.63 -9.55 -16.28
CA ASP A 233 25.99 -10.43 -17.26
C ASP A 233 24.60 -10.89 -16.79
N LEU A 234 23.58 -10.60 -17.60
CA LEU A 234 22.18 -11.01 -17.39
C LEU A 234 22.02 -12.52 -17.24
N LYS A 235 22.81 -13.29 -18.00
CA LYS A 235 22.73 -14.75 -17.97
C LYS A 235 23.18 -15.28 -16.61
N THR A 236 24.22 -14.68 -16.03
CA THR A 236 24.68 -14.99 -14.67
C THR A 236 23.62 -14.66 -13.62
N LEU A 237 22.91 -13.53 -13.74
CA LEU A 237 21.81 -13.17 -12.84
C LEU A 237 20.64 -14.15 -12.94
N TRP A 238 20.24 -14.51 -14.16
CA TRP A 238 19.19 -15.51 -14.41
C TRP A 238 19.55 -16.88 -13.84
N GLN A 239 20.78 -17.36 -14.05
CA GLN A 239 21.27 -18.63 -13.49
C GLN A 239 21.27 -18.61 -11.95
N SER A 240 21.70 -17.49 -11.36
CA SER A 240 21.68 -17.32 -9.91
C SER A 240 20.27 -17.35 -9.35
N PHE A 241 19.32 -16.70 -10.04
CA PHE A 241 17.91 -16.67 -9.65
C PHE A 241 17.24 -18.03 -9.79
N THR A 242 17.35 -18.69 -10.94
CA THR A 242 16.81 -20.05 -11.14
C THR A 242 17.43 -21.03 -10.15
N GLY A 243 18.71 -20.86 -9.82
CA GLY A 243 19.40 -21.62 -8.78
C GLY A 243 18.86 -21.43 -7.36
N CYS A 244 18.07 -20.38 -7.09
CA CYS A 244 17.37 -20.18 -5.80
C CYS A 244 16.22 -21.16 -5.62
N PHE A 245 15.81 -21.88 -6.66
CA PHE A 245 14.70 -22.83 -6.65
C PHE A 245 15.19 -24.22 -7.03
N LYS A 246 14.48 -25.27 -6.61
CA LYS A 246 14.83 -26.66 -6.96
C LYS A 246 14.21 -27.09 -8.27
N LYS A 247 12.98 -26.66 -8.59
CA LYS A 247 12.21 -27.11 -9.75
C LYS A 247 11.86 -25.99 -10.73
N LEU A 248 11.99 -24.71 -10.36
CA LEU A 248 11.72 -23.59 -11.28
C LEU A 248 12.54 -23.75 -12.57
N ASN A 249 11.84 -24.06 -13.66
CA ASN A 249 12.43 -24.20 -14.98
C ASN A 249 11.97 -23.04 -15.86
N MET A 250 12.82 -22.03 -15.96
CA MET A 250 12.59 -20.85 -16.79
C MET A 250 13.73 -20.73 -17.79
N SER A 251 13.39 -20.67 -19.08
CA SER A 251 14.40 -20.43 -20.12
C SER A 251 14.96 -19.01 -20.01
N TYR A 252 16.17 -18.82 -20.52
CA TYR A 252 16.80 -17.51 -20.52
C TYR A 252 16.03 -16.51 -21.40
N LEU A 253 15.57 -16.95 -22.58
CA LEU A 253 14.65 -16.17 -23.41
C LEU A 253 13.41 -15.67 -22.66
N SER A 254 12.74 -16.52 -21.87
CA SER A 254 11.58 -16.12 -21.08
C SER A 254 11.94 -15.06 -20.05
N PHE A 255 13.09 -15.20 -19.39
CA PHE A 255 13.60 -14.19 -18.46
C PHE A 255 13.82 -12.83 -19.15
N LEU A 256 14.48 -12.80 -20.32
CA LEU A 256 14.70 -11.57 -21.08
C LEU A 256 13.37 -10.89 -21.44
N LYS A 257 12.38 -11.68 -21.90
CA LYS A 257 11.03 -11.17 -22.17
C LYS A 257 10.37 -10.59 -20.92
N TYR A 258 10.54 -11.23 -19.75
CA TYR A 258 9.95 -10.74 -18.50
C TYR A 258 10.59 -9.44 -18.03
N VAL A 259 11.91 -9.27 -18.21
CA VAL A 259 12.60 -8.00 -17.96
C VAL A 259 12.03 -6.89 -18.87
N ILE A 260 11.81 -7.21 -20.14
CA ILE A 260 11.26 -6.25 -21.10
C ILE A 260 9.81 -5.89 -20.78
N ILE A 261 8.97 -6.88 -20.51
CA ILE A 261 7.59 -6.67 -20.08
C ILE A 261 7.56 -5.77 -18.85
N PHE A 262 8.36 -6.08 -17.83
CA PHE A 262 8.39 -5.26 -16.62
C PHE A 262 8.81 -3.80 -16.93
N LYS A 263 9.91 -3.62 -17.67
CA LYS A 263 10.42 -2.27 -17.98
C LYS A 263 9.40 -1.42 -18.75
N LEU A 264 8.67 -2.01 -19.69
CA LEU A 264 7.73 -1.27 -20.54
C LEU A 264 6.38 -0.96 -19.90
N ASN A 265 5.99 -1.70 -18.84
CA ASN A 265 4.62 -1.68 -18.31
C ASN A 265 4.52 -1.34 -16.81
N ASN A 266 5.64 -1.24 -16.08
CA ASN A 266 5.58 -0.91 -14.65
C ASN A 266 5.23 0.56 -14.39
N TYR A 267 4.51 0.79 -13.29
CA TYR A 267 4.25 2.09 -12.69
C TYR A 267 4.65 2.01 -11.22
N ASN A 268 5.75 2.68 -10.87
CA ASN A 268 6.39 2.65 -9.55
C ASN A 268 6.55 1.23 -8.97
N GLY A 269 7.26 0.42 -9.76
CA GLY A 269 7.57 -0.97 -9.44
C GLY A 269 6.42 -1.94 -9.60
N SER A 270 5.17 -1.49 -9.70
CA SER A 270 3.97 -2.34 -9.77
C SER A 270 3.41 -2.44 -11.18
N ILE A 271 2.58 -3.45 -11.43
CA ILE A 271 1.96 -3.71 -12.74
C ILE A 271 0.45 -3.44 -12.65
N TYR A 272 -0.08 -2.72 -13.63
CA TYR A 272 -1.50 -2.37 -13.76
C TYR A 272 -1.94 -2.67 -15.20
N LEU A 273 -2.93 -3.55 -15.40
CA LEU A 273 -3.25 -4.04 -16.74
C LEU A 273 -3.94 -2.96 -17.61
N ILE A 274 -4.88 -2.21 -17.04
CA ILE A 274 -5.65 -1.21 -17.81
C ILE A 274 -4.72 -0.04 -18.13
N PHE A 275 -3.98 0.48 -17.15
CA PHE A 275 -2.92 1.47 -17.35
C PHE A 275 -1.93 1.05 -18.46
N SER A 276 -1.45 -0.20 -18.45
CA SER A 276 -0.50 -0.69 -19.45
C SER A 276 -1.04 -0.66 -20.88
N ALA A 277 -2.37 -0.77 -21.06
CA ALA A 277 -3.03 -0.68 -22.37
C ALA A 277 -3.36 0.74 -22.82
N MET A 278 -3.14 1.76 -21.99
CA MET A 278 -3.41 3.14 -22.40
C MET A 278 -2.46 3.58 -23.52
N THR A 279 -2.97 4.49 -24.35
CA THR A 279 -2.23 5.05 -25.50
C THR A 279 -1.18 6.02 -25.00
N LYS A 280 0.05 5.86 -25.50
CA LYS A 280 1.12 6.86 -25.46
C LYS A 280 1.12 7.56 -26.81
N SER A 281 1.11 8.88 -26.83
CA SER A 281 1.19 9.58 -28.10
C SER A 281 1.84 10.94 -27.95
N ASP A 282 2.98 11.10 -28.61
CA ASP A 282 3.68 12.37 -28.80
C ASP A 282 2.89 13.31 -29.73
N SER A 283 1.91 12.78 -30.48
CA SER A 283 1.15 13.50 -31.50
C SER A 283 -0.27 13.88 -31.09
N VAL A 284 -0.80 13.29 -30.02
CA VAL A 284 -2.13 13.58 -29.49
C VAL A 284 -1.97 14.20 -28.11
N GLU A 285 -2.61 15.36 -27.91
CA GLU A 285 -2.56 16.03 -26.61
C GLU A 285 -3.07 15.10 -25.49
N PRO A 286 -2.29 14.91 -24.43
CA PRO A 286 -2.68 14.06 -23.32
C PRO A 286 -3.92 14.62 -22.65
N ASN A 287 -4.89 13.75 -22.37
CA ASN A 287 -6.21 14.14 -21.87
C ASN A 287 -6.57 13.48 -20.54
N VAL A 288 -5.63 12.73 -19.97
CA VAL A 288 -5.73 12.07 -18.67
C VAL A 288 -4.45 12.23 -17.86
N LYS A 289 -4.57 12.08 -16.55
CA LYS A 289 -3.48 12.05 -15.58
C LYS A 289 -3.60 10.80 -14.71
N VAL A 290 -2.47 10.24 -14.27
CA VAL A 290 -2.44 9.10 -13.33
C VAL A 290 -1.73 9.49 -12.04
N GLU A 291 -2.37 9.19 -10.91
CA GLU A 291 -1.82 9.42 -9.57
C GLU A 291 -2.17 8.27 -8.64
N TYR A 292 -1.53 8.19 -7.48
CA TYR A 292 -2.01 7.31 -6.42
C TYR A 292 -3.30 7.84 -5.79
N TYR A 293 -4.24 6.93 -5.57
CA TYR A 293 -5.48 7.22 -4.86
C TYR A 293 -5.20 7.28 -3.35
N ASP A 294 -5.41 8.46 -2.76
CA ASP A 294 -5.16 8.76 -1.34
C ASP A 294 -6.33 8.39 -0.41
N GLY A 295 -7.45 7.92 -0.98
CA GLY A 295 -8.68 7.59 -0.23
C GLY A 295 -9.71 8.73 -0.20
N ALA A 296 -9.37 9.92 -0.67
CA ALA A 296 -10.31 11.04 -0.82
C ALA A 296 -11.05 10.91 -2.16
N THR A 297 -12.32 10.50 -2.11
CA THR A 297 -13.19 10.40 -3.30
C THR A 297 -13.89 11.70 -3.64
N GLN A 298 -13.76 12.73 -2.80
CA GLN A 298 -14.51 13.97 -2.95
C GLN A 298 -13.65 15.02 -3.66
N TYR A 299 -13.84 15.12 -4.97
CA TYR A 299 -13.39 16.28 -5.73
C TYR A 299 -14.41 17.41 -5.51
N ASP A 300 -14.00 18.38 -4.69
CA ASP A 300 -14.71 19.63 -4.47
C ASP A 300 -13.91 20.72 -5.18
N TYR A 301 -14.43 21.22 -6.30
CA TYR A 301 -13.79 22.29 -7.05
C TYR A 301 -14.82 23.29 -7.58
N GLU A 302 -14.32 24.50 -7.85
CA GLU A 302 -15.09 25.59 -8.44
C GLU A 302 -14.77 25.65 -9.94
N GLU A 303 -15.78 25.54 -10.78
CA GLU A 303 -15.65 25.71 -12.22
C GLU A 303 -16.20 27.08 -12.62
N PHE A 304 -15.47 27.77 -13.51
CA PHE A 304 -15.91 29.01 -14.10
C PHE A 304 -16.26 28.75 -15.56
N SER A 305 -17.55 28.84 -15.89
CA SER A 305 -18.02 28.77 -17.27
C SER A 305 -18.40 30.17 -17.76
N VAL A 306 -18.13 30.43 -19.04
CA VAL A 306 -18.49 31.69 -19.68
C VAL A 306 -19.68 31.44 -20.60
N ARG A 307 -20.81 32.12 -20.36
CA ARG A 307 -21.99 32.06 -21.22
C ARG A 307 -22.25 33.43 -21.84
N THR A 308 -22.43 33.45 -23.15
CA THR A 308 -22.86 34.64 -23.89
C THR A 308 -24.39 34.77 -23.79
N GLY A 309 -24.87 35.87 -23.23
CA GLY A 309 -26.28 36.23 -23.15
C GLY A 309 -26.81 36.85 -24.45
N GLU A 310 -28.13 37.05 -24.52
CA GLU A 310 -28.84 37.55 -25.72
C GLU A 310 -28.38 38.96 -26.15
N ASP A 311 -27.83 39.76 -25.23
CA ASP A 311 -27.41 41.16 -25.47
C ASP A 311 -25.89 41.32 -25.73
N ASN A 312 -25.19 40.29 -26.23
CA ASN A 312 -23.72 40.24 -26.27
C ASN A 312 -23.05 40.38 -24.88
N ALA A 313 -23.81 40.24 -23.81
CA ALA A 313 -23.29 40.22 -22.45
C ALA A 313 -22.53 38.91 -22.19
N VAL A 314 -21.39 38.99 -21.51
CA VAL A 314 -20.59 37.83 -21.13
C VAL A 314 -20.83 37.57 -19.65
N HIS A 315 -21.51 36.48 -19.32
CA HIS A 315 -21.73 36.06 -17.94
C HIS A 315 -20.70 35.01 -17.55
N MET A 316 -19.92 35.30 -16.51
CA MET A 316 -19.10 34.30 -15.85
C MET A 316 -19.94 33.62 -14.78
N ILE A 317 -20.24 32.34 -14.98
CA ILE A 317 -21.00 31.52 -14.04
C ILE A 317 -19.99 30.69 -13.26
N LYS A 318 -19.97 30.92 -11.94
CA LYS A 318 -19.24 30.11 -10.99
C LYS A 318 -20.15 28.96 -10.54
N GLU A 319 -19.83 27.74 -10.94
CA GLU A 319 -20.55 26.54 -10.53
C GLU A 319 -19.70 25.75 -9.52
N HIS A 320 -20.32 25.34 -8.41
CA HIS A 320 -19.71 24.45 -7.44
C HIS A 320 -20.00 23.01 -7.87
N VAL A 321 -18.95 22.28 -8.27
CA VAL A 321 -19.09 20.90 -8.75
C VAL A 321 -18.64 19.96 -7.65
N VAL A 322 -19.58 19.13 -7.18
CA VAL A 322 -19.29 18.03 -6.26
C VAL A 322 -19.47 16.73 -7.03
N ASP A 323 -18.35 16.11 -7.43
CA ASP A 323 -18.41 14.76 -8.00
C ASP A 323 -18.65 13.77 -6.84
N ARG A 324 -19.90 13.30 -6.74
CA ARG A 324 -20.32 12.30 -5.74
C ARG A 324 -20.19 10.87 -6.24
N ALA A 325 -19.58 10.64 -7.41
CA ALA A 325 -19.41 9.30 -7.94
C ALA A 325 -18.49 8.48 -7.02
N SER A 326 -19.06 7.57 -6.24
CA SER A 326 -18.29 6.56 -5.52
C SER A 326 -17.74 5.55 -6.54
N VAL A 327 -16.56 5.84 -7.09
CA VAL A 327 -15.88 4.91 -8.00
C VAL A 327 -15.21 3.83 -7.15
N LYS A 328 -15.49 2.56 -7.45
CA LYS A 328 -14.79 1.43 -6.81
C LYS A 328 -13.57 1.04 -7.67
N PRO A 329 -12.45 0.63 -7.04
CA PRO A 329 -11.32 0.09 -7.79
C PRO A 329 -11.71 -1.07 -8.69
N ILE A 330 -11.14 -1.09 -9.88
CA ILE A 330 -11.19 -2.23 -10.79
C ILE A 330 -10.08 -3.19 -10.37
N TYR A 331 -10.47 -4.36 -9.88
CA TYR A 331 -9.54 -5.43 -9.52
C TYR A 331 -9.32 -6.34 -10.72
N THR A 332 -8.13 -6.25 -11.31
CA THR A 332 -7.68 -7.03 -12.45
C THR A 332 -7.11 -8.39 -12.03
N ASN A 333 -6.57 -8.47 -10.81
CA ASN A 333 -6.21 -9.70 -10.11
C ASN A 333 -7.25 -10.00 -9.01
N ARG A 334 -7.73 -11.24 -8.94
CA ARG A 334 -8.66 -11.70 -7.89
C ARG A 334 -8.24 -13.01 -7.22
N SER A 335 -7.20 -13.66 -7.73
CA SER A 335 -6.78 -15.01 -7.36
C SER A 335 -5.85 -14.97 -6.15
N SER A 336 -4.77 -14.20 -6.23
CA SER A 336 -3.82 -14.01 -5.13
C SER A 336 -4.31 -13.01 -4.09
N GLY A 337 -5.53 -12.50 -4.25
CA GLY A 337 -6.20 -11.58 -3.33
C GLY A 337 -6.42 -10.19 -3.93
N ILE A 338 -7.31 -9.45 -3.29
CA ILE A 338 -7.59 -8.05 -3.61
C ILE A 338 -6.70 -7.19 -2.72
N LEU A 339 -6.01 -6.19 -3.29
CA LEU A 339 -5.20 -5.22 -2.54
C LEU A 339 -5.82 -3.82 -2.66
N ASP A 340 -6.22 -3.23 -1.53
CA ASP A 340 -6.79 -1.88 -1.49
C ASP A 340 -5.72 -0.80 -1.24
N LYS A 341 -4.47 -1.11 -1.61
CA LYS A 341 -3.29 -0.25 -1.51
C LYS A 341 -2.60 -0.15 -2.87
N LYS A 342 -1.83 0.93 -3.05
CA LYS A 342 -1.25 1.32 -4.35
C LYS A 342 -2.33 1.36 -5.44
N VAL A 343 -3.56 1.72 -5.10
CA VAL A 343 -4.61 1.94 -6.10
C VAL A 343 -4.24 3.19 -6.87
N ILE A 344 -4.22 3.11 -8.19
CA ILE A 344 -4.04 4.29 -9.04
C ILE A 344 -5.40 4.89 -9.38
N GLN A 345 -5.46 6.21 -9.43
CA GLN A 345 -6.58 6.96 -9.97
C GLN A 345 -6.21 7.53 -11.33
N VAL A 346 -7.15 7.45 -12.25
CA VAL A 346 -7.03 8.07 -13.57
C VAL A 346 -8.11 9.13 -13.69
N SER A 347 -7.69 10.38 -13.85
CA SER A 347 -8.56 11.56 -13.97
C SER A 347 -8.38 12.21 -15.33
N ASN A 348 -9.40 12.92 -15.82
CA ASN A 348 -9.24 13.72 -17.04
C ASN A 348 -8.62 15.08 -16.73
N THR A 349 -7.71 15.54 -17.60
CA THR A 349 -7.08 16.87 -17.55
C THR A 349 -7.80 17.89 -18.43
N ALA A 350 -8.64 17.42 -19.34
CA ALA A 350 -9.48 18.24 -20.22
C ALA A 350 -10.85 17.57 -20.43
N ARG A 351 -11.75 18.22 -21.17
CA ARG A 351 -13.00 17.58 -21.60
C ARG A 351 -12.69 16.40 -22.52
N VAL A 352 -13.23 15.21 -22.20
CA VAL A 352 -12.99 13.99 -22.97
C VAL A 352 -14.29 13.48 -23.59
N SER A 353 -14.27 13.31 -24.91
CA SER A 353 -15.35 12.70 -25.69
C SER A 353 -15.32 11.17 -25.58
N ASN A 354 -16.48 10.51 -25.65
CA ASN A 354 -16.59 9.05 -25.71
C ASN A 354 -16.04 8.40 -26.99
N THR A 355 -15.73 9.23 -28.01
CA THR A 355 -15.09 8.81 -29.25
C THR A 355 -13.57 8.91 -29.22
N ALA A 356 -13.03 9.74 -28.32
CA ALA A 356 -11.60 9.97 -28.19
C ALA A 356 -10.94 8.87 -27.34
N PRO A 357 -9.71 8.45 -27.69
CA PRO A 357 -8.91 7.59 -26.83
C PRO A 357 -8.47 8.33 -25.56
N LEU A 358 -8.27 7.58 -24.48
CA LEU A 358 -7.57 8.08 -23.30
C LEU A 358 -6.06 8.04 -23.56
N VAL A 359 -5.42 9.21 -23.53
CA VAL A 359 -4.00 9.39 -23.88
C VAL A 359 -3.27 9.96 -22.68
N LEU A 360 -2.25 9.22 -22.22
CA LEU A 360 -1.39 9.62 -21.11
C LEU A 360 -0.22 10.48 -21.60
N PRO A 361 0.23 11.47 -20.80
CA PRO A 361 1.50 12.12 -21.05
C PRO A 361 2.64 11.13 -20.79
N ASP A 362 3.76 11.30 -21.49
CA ASP A 362 4.93 10.43 -21.31
C ASP A 362 5.50 10.48 -19.89
N GLU A 363 5.39 11.64 -19.23
CA GLU A 363 5.84 11.88 -17.86
C GLU A 363 5.12 10.96 -16.86
N ASP A 364 3.81 10.72 -17.05
CA ASP A 364 3.01 9.83 -16.19
C ASP A 364 3.25 8.34 -16.51
N PHE A 365 3.97 8.03 -17.59
CA PHE A 365 4.40 6.67 -17.95
C PHE A 365 5.77 6.31 -17.39
N SER A 366 6.58 7.31 -17.04
CA SER A 366 7.71 7.14 -16.14
C SER A 366 7.21 7.09 -14.70
N ASN A 367 8.02 6.47 -13.83
CA ASN A 367 7.80 6.48 -12.40
C ASN A 367 7.39 7.92 -11.98
N PRO A 368 6.19 8.17 -11.43
CA PRO A 368 5.85 9.52 -10.99
C PRO A 368 7.00 9.94 -10.08
N ALA A 369 7.56 11.13 -10.30
CA ALA A 369 8.34 11.75 -9.24
C ALA A 369 7.36 11.79 -8.06
N ASP A 370 7.53 10.88 -7.09
CA ASP A 370 6.74 10.88 -5.87
C ASP A 370 7.07 12.22 -5.24
N VAL A 371 6.21 13.22 -5.45
CA VAL A 371 6.43 14.59 -4.98
C VAL A 371 6.51 14.60 -3.43
N GLU A 372 6.02 13.54 -2.77
CA GLU A 372 6.20 13.30 -1.34
C GLU A 372 7.60 12.74 -0.97
N ASP A 373 8.31 12.08 -1.89
CA ASP A 373 9.65 11.52 -1.66
C ASP A 373 10.77 12.53 -1.97
N ASP A 374 10.55 13.48 -2.89
CA ASP A 374 11.50 14.57 -3.19
C ASP A 374 11.63 15.61 -2.06
N GLU A 375 10.69 15.65 -1.10
CA GLU A 375 10.81 16.49 0.08
C GLU A 375 11.72 15.89 1.17
N ILE A 376 12.27 14.69 0.95
CA ILE A 376 13.25 14.06 1.84
C ILE A 376 14.67 14.25 1.28
N GLU A 377 15.18 15.49 1.34
CA GLU A 377 16.60 15.73 1.09
C GLU A 377 17.45 15.06 2.18
N PHE A 378 18.16 13.98 1.82
CA PHE A 378 19.14 13.35 2.68
C PHE A 378 20.47 14.11 2.59
N LEU A 379 20.82 14.84 3.66
CA LEU A 379 22.17 15.36 3.82
C LEU A 379 23.15 14.17 3.87
N SER A 380 24.18 14.22 3.03
CA SER A 380 25.23 13.20 2.98
C SER A 380 25.94 13.08 4.33
N ASP A 381 26.15 11.82 4.75
CA ASP A 381 26.81 11.43 5.99
C ASP A 381 28.25 11.97 6.02
N GLY A 382 28.42 13.19 6.52
CA GLY A 382 29.70 13.67 7.03
C GLY A 382 29.97 12.99 8.37
N GLU A 383 31.02 12.17 8.42
CA GLU A 383 31.54 11.48 9.60
C GLU A 383 31.46 12.33 10.88
N SER A 384 30.44 12.07 11.70
CA SER A 384 30.53 12.27 13.15
C SER A 384 29.37 11.55 13.84
N ASP A 385 29.75 10.62 14.70
CA ASP A 385 28.85 9.95 15.65
C ASP A 385 28.03 10.99 16.43
N THR A 386 26.75 10.66 16.63
CA THR A 386 25.75 11.38 17.44
C THR A 386 25.18 12.68 16.85
N LYS A 387 24.30 12.56 15.86
CA LYS A 387 23.08 13.41 15.79
C LYS A 387 22.04 12.78 14.87
N ILE A 388 20.84 12.61 15.43
CA ILE A 388 19.62 12.20 14.73
C ILE A 388 19.44 13.11 13.48
N PRO A 389 19.13 12.56 12.30
CA PRO A 389 18.93 13.35 11.09
C PRO A 389 17.79 14.36 11.31
N LYS A 390 18.07 15.64 11.04
CA LYS A 390 17.08 16.72 11.08
C LYS A 390 16.38 16.80 9.73
N ILE A 391 15.12 16.35 9.69
CA ILE A 391 14.21 16.62 8.58
C ILE A 391 13.80 18.10 8.65
N VAL A 392 14.19 18.90 7.66
CA VAL A 392 13.78 20.31 7.52
C VAL A 392 12.67 20.36 6.48
N LEU A 393 11.45 20.69 6.90
CA LEU A 393 10.30 20.89 6.00
C LEU A 393 10.16 22.40 5.70
N PRO A 394 9.95 22.81 4.44
CA PRO A 394 9.60 24.19 4.12
C PRO A 394 8.20 24.53 4.67
N VAL A 395 8.08 25.72 5.24
CA VAL A 395 6.78 26.26 5.67
C VAL A 395 6.11 26.86 4.44
N LEU A 396 5.06 26.21 3.92
CA LEU A 396 4.18 26.80 2.90
C LEU A 396 3.69 28.20 3.35
N PRO A 397 3.70 29.21 2.46
CA PRO A 397 3.25 30.55 2.81
C PRO A 397 1.75 30.52 3.08
N SER A 398 1.40 30.58 4.37
CA SER A 398 0.02 30.67 4.81
C SER A 398 -0.52 32.04 4.41
N TYR A 399 -1.64 32.04 3.68
CA TYR A 399 -2.44 33.23 3.45
C TYR A 399 -2.68 33.99 4.76
N THR A 400 -2.40 35.28 4.71
CA THR A 400 -2.51 36.24 5.82
C THR A 400 -3.86 36.16 6.53
N GLN A 401 -3.87 35.71 7.78
CA GLN A 401 -4.95 36.02 8.72
C GLN A 401 -4.39 36.88 9.86
N LYS A 402 -5.06 38.01 10.04
CA LYS A 402 -4.75 39.11 10.97
C LYS A 402 -4.55 38.58 12.38
N THR A 403 -3.35 38.80 12.89
CA THR A 403 -2.99 38.66 14.31
C THR A 403 -3.76 39.68 15.14
N THR A 404 -4.59 39.19 16.07
CA THR A 404 -5.01 39.99 17.22
C THR A 404 -4.14 39.61 18.41
N ASN A 405 -3.36 40.59 18.87
CA ASN A 405 -2.50 40.50 20.03
C ASN A 405 -3.33 40.21 21.29
N SER A 406 -2.98 39.15 22.02
CA SER A 406 -3.21 39.13 23.47
C SER A 406 -1.96 38.62 24.18
N LYS A 407 -1.39 39.53 24.98
CA LYS A 407 -0.28 39.30 25.91
C LYS A 407 -0.71 38.26 26.95
N ILE A 408 0.01 37.14 27.05
CA ILE A 408 0.06 36.36 28.29
C ILE A 408 1.52 36.08 28.62
N ARG A 409 1.84 36.40 29.88
CA ARG A 409 3.18 36.55 30.46
C ARG A 409 3.88 35.21 30.64
N ALA A 410 5.21 35.26 30.51
CA ALA A 410 6.13 34.22 30.92
C ALA A 410 6.07 33.96 32.43
N ALA A 411 6.29 32.70 32.82
CA ALA A 411 6.88 32.33 34.10
C ALA A 411 7.86 31.18 33.83
N SER A 412 9.14 31.52 33.88
CA SER A 412 10.27 30.59 33.95
C SER A 412 10.37 30.04 35.37
N PHE A 413 10.43 28.72 35.53
CA PHE A 413 11.00 28.09 36.71
C PHE A 413 12.21 27.26 36.27
N THR A 414 13.39 27.81 36.54
CA THR A 414 14.64 27.07 36.65
C THR A 414 14.77 26.59 38.09
N SER A 415 14.98 25.29 38.31
CA SER A 415 15.70 24.84 39.50
C SER A 415 16.31 23.46 39.26
N SER A 416 17.62 23.49 39.07
CA SER A 416 18.60 22.44 39.27
C SER A 416 18.34 21.67 40.58
N GLY A 417 18.45 20.35 40.54
CA GLY A 417 18.38 19.49 41.73
C GLY A 417 18.76 18.06 41.39
N ALA A 418 20.06 17.78 41.38
CA ALA A 418 20.58 16.41 41.39
C ALA A 418 20.38 15.81 42.79
N SER A 419 19.87 14.57 42.88
CA SER A 419 20.10 13.64 43.99
C SER A 419 19.17 12.41 43.93
N PHE A 420 19.79 11.23 43.75
CA PHE A 420 19.43 9.91 44.33
C PHE A 420 18.14 9.16 43.96
N GLY A 421 18.32 7.87 43.64
CA GLY A 421 17.29 6.81 43.63
C GLY A 421 17.03 6.25 42.22
N GLU A 422 17.92 5.46 41.63
CA GLU A 422 17.97 3.98 41.74
C GLU A 422 16.62 3.27 41.59
N GLY A 423 16.60 2.24 40.74
CA GLY A 423 15.82 1.03 41.02
C GLY A 423 14.63 0.77 40.12
N ILE A 424 14.93 0.14 38.98
CA ILE A 424 14.19 -0.95 38.35
C ILE A 424 12.99 -1.46 39.16
N ILE A 425 11.78 -1.33 38.61
CA ILE A 425 10.63 -2.13 39.02
C ILE A 425 10.09 -2.87 37.78
N LYS A 426 10.67 -4.06 37.53
CA LYS A 426 9.98 -5.17 36.89
C LYS A 426 9.31 -5.97 38.00
N TYR A 427 8.05 -5.66 38.32
CA TYR A 427 7.22 -6.60 39.07
C TYR A 427 6.30 -7.33 38.08
N ASN A 428 6.31 -8.65 38.20
CA ASN A 428 5.40 -9.54 37.50
C ASN A 428 3.98 -9.19 37.94
N ARG A 429 3.05 -9.10 36.98
CA ARG A 429 1.65 -8.74 37.21
C ARG A 429 0.99 -9.59 38.30
N ASP A 430 1.46 -10.83 38.47
CA ASP A 430 0.95 -11.76 39.47
C ASP A 430 1.44 -11.43 40.89
N GLN A 431 2.65 -10.89 41.07
CA GLN A 431 3.12 -10.42 42.39
C GLN A 431 2.40 -9.16 42.86
N ILE A 432 2.02 -8.26 41.93
CA ILE A 432 1.21 -7.09 42.25
C ILE A 432 -0.21 -7.52 42.62
N ARG A 433 -0.77 -8.53 41.92
CA ARG A 433 -2.09 -9.08 42.24
C ARG A 433 -2.08 -9.76 43.61
N GLU A 434 -1.09 -10.58 43.90
CA GLU A 434 -0.91 -11.25 45.20
C GLU A 434 -0.70 -10.24 46.34
N MET A 435 0.07 -9.18 46.12
CA MET A 435 0.28 -8.13 47.13
C MET A 435 -0.99 -7.30 47.39
N LEU A 436 -1.79 -7.04 46.35
CA LEU A 436 -3.08 -6.35 46.49
C LEU A 436 -4.15 -7.26 47.11
N GLU A 437 -4.16 -8.56 46.80
CA GLU A 437 -5.02 -9.55 47.44
C GLU A 437 -4.68 -9.71 48.92
N ASN A 438 -3.39 -9.78 49.28
CA ASN A 438 -2.94 -9.87 50.67
C ASN A 438 -3.26 -8.60 51.49
N MET A 439 -3.18 -7.40 50.87
CA MET A 439 -3.62 -6.17 51.53
C MET A 439 -5.14 -6.10 51.70
N SER A 440 -5.91 -6.61 50.73
CA SER A 440 -7.37 -6.69 50.83
C SER A 440 -7.87 -7.72 51.84
N HIS A 441 -7.09 -8.78 52.09
CA HIS A 441 -7.37 -9.76 53.13
C HIS A 441 -7.01 -9.28 54.54
N SER A 442 -5.97 -8.44 54.69
CA SER A 442 -5.61 -7.87 56.00
C SER A 442 -6.63 -6.84 56.53
N MET A 443 -7.45 -6.24 55.66
CA MET A 443 -8.51 -5.29 56.07
C MET A 443 -9.87 -5.97 56.36
N ARG A 444 -9.97 -7.29 56.25
CA ARG A 444 -11.22 -8.05 56.41
C ARG A 444 -11.25 -9.01 57.60
N LEU A 445 -10.21 -9.03 58.43
CA LEU A 445 -10.06 -9.98 59.54
C LEU A 445 -10.01 -9.35 60.94
N ASP A 446 -10.33 -8.05 61.07
CA ASP A 446 -10.52 -7.40 62.39
C ASP A 446 -12.02 -7.33 62.81
N GLU A 447 -12.93 -7.89 62.03
CA GLU A 447 -14.36 -8.03 62.36
C GLU A 447 -14.83 -9.44 62.02
N GLU A 448 -14.51 -10.42 62.87
CA GLU A 448 -15.37 -11.56 63.23
C GLU A 448 -14.57 -12.54 64.09
N SER A 449 -14.71 -12.32 65.40
CA SER A 449 -14.42 -13.30 66.44
C SER A 449 -15.46 -14.43 66.43
N SER A 450 -15.00 -15.57 66.94
CA SER A 450 -15.70 -16.62 67.70
C SER A 450 -16.30 -17.83 66.96
N ASP A 451 -15.89 -18.99 67.50
CA ASP A 451 -16.47 -20.34 67.46
C ASP A 451 -15.89 -21.26 66.36
N GLU A 452 -14.90 -22.12 66.69
CA GLU A 452 -15.05 -23.52 67.16
C GLU A 452 -15.61 -24.45 66.05
N ALA A 453 -15.12 -25.65 65.74
CA ALA A 453 -14.03 -26.54 66.15
C ALA A 453 -13.96 -27.69 65.11
N GLU A 454 -12.83 -28.41 65.07
CA GLU A 454 -12.68 -29.85 64.75
C GLU A 454 -13.25 -30.41 63.41
N ASP A 455 -12.40 -30.91 62.50
CA ASP A 455 -11.89 -32.29 62.56
C ASP A 455 -11.05 -32.67 61.32
N ALA A 456 -10.15 -33.63 61.55
CA ALA A 456 -9.20 -34.19 60.60
C ALA A 456 -9.80 -35.32 59.74
N ILE A 457 -9.14 -35.64 58.61
CA ILE A 457 -8.63 -36.98 58.24
C ILE A 457 -8.53 -37.12 56.70
N ASP A 458 -7.36 -37.63 56.30
CA ASP A 458 -6.94 -38.11 54.99
C ASP A 458 -7.84 -39.21 54.41
N ASP A 459 -7.95 -39.31 53.08
CA ASP A 459 -7.37 -40.44 52.35
C ASP A 459 -7.78 -40.49 50.87
N GLU A 460 -6.81 -40.94 50.08
CA GLU A 460 -6.90 -41.33 48.69
C GLU A 460 -7.97 -42.40 48.45
N ILE A 461 -8.53 -42.46 47.23
CA ILE A 461 -8.54 -43.67 46.38
C ILE A 461 -9.22 -43.39 45.03
N SER A 462 -8.55 -43.92 44.00
CA SER A 462 -8.98 -44.13 42.63
C SER A 462 -10.42 -44.62 42.43
N SER A 463 -11.04 -44.29 41.30
CA SER A 463 -11.25 -45.25 40.21
C SER A 463 -12.17 -44.73 39.11
N SER A 464 -12.00 -45.40 37.98
CA SER A 464 -12.61 -45.32 36.67
C SER A 464 -14.13 -45.52 36.59
N VAL A 465 -14.61 -45.19 35.39
CA VAL A 465 -15.71 -45.78 34.58
C VAL A 465 -16.79 -44.75 34.26
N GLY A 466 -16.92 -44.50 32.96
CA GLY A 466 -17.83 -43.51 32.40
C GLY A 466 -19.27 -43.96 32.31
N SER A 467 -20.12 -43.06 31.85
CA SER A 467 -21.25 -43.39 31.00
C SER A 467 -21.75 -42.15 30.27
N SER A 468 -22.51 -42.44 29.24
CA SER A 468 -22.87 -41.64 28.09
C SER A 468 -24.12 -40.78 28.33
N ILE A 469 -24.28 -39.79 27.45
CA ILE A 469 -25.57 -39.24 26.96
C ILE A 469 -26.38 -38.41 27.97
N SER A 470 -26.57 -37.12 27.67
CA SER A 470 -27.90 -36.52 27.47
C SER A 470 -27.83 -35.07 26.98
N ARG A 471 -28.85 -34.74 26.17
CA ARG A 471 -29.10 -33.52 25.41
C ARG A 471 -29.48 -32.32 26.28
N ASN A 472 -29.40 -31.16 25.62
CA ASN A 472 -30.40 -30.07 25.60
C ASN A 472 -30.24 -28.82 26.48
N ILE A 473 -30.27 -27.67 25.78
CA ILE A 473 -30.91 -26.37 26.12
C ILE A 473 -30.13 -25.57 27.19
N VAL A 474 -29.67 -24.33 26.91
CA VAL A 474 -30.45 -23.08 26.92
C VAL A 474 -29.76 -22.03 26.05
N SER A 475 -30.56 -21.45 25.15
CA SER A 475 -30.31 -20.15 24.51
C SER A 475 -30.61 -19.01 25.48
N MET A 476 -29.79 -17.95 25.49
CA MET A 476 -30.21 -16.65 26.02
C MET A 476 -30.08 -15.58 24.94
N VAL A 477 -31.24 -15.27 24.37
CA VAL A 477 -31.58 -14.00 23.73
C VAL A 477 -32.06 -13.04 24.82
N LYS A 478 -31.60 -11.78 24.80
CA LYS A 478 -32.41 -10.55 24.93
C LYS A 478 -31.47 -9.35 24.89
N ASN A 479 -31.50 -8.58 23.81
CA ASN A 479 -32.40 -7.44 23.56
C ASN A 479 -32.00 -6.17 24.30
N LEU A 480 -31.44 -5.22 23.57
CA LEU A 480 -31.71 -3.79 23.74
C LEU A 480 -31.83 -3.15 22.34
N GLN A 481 -33.02 -3.28 21.76
CA GLN A 481 -33.57 -2.28 20.86
C GLN A 481 -34.35 -1.28 21.72
N VAL A 482 -33.98 0.00 21.66
CA VAL A 482 -34.87 1.11 21.99
C VAL A 482 -34.75 2.13 20.85
N ASN A 483 -35.84 2.27 20.10
CA ASN A 483 -36.10 3.40 19.21
C ASN A 483 -36.35 4.67 20.04
N ASN A 484 -35.90 5.83 19.56
CA ASN A 484 -36.81 6.80 18.96
C ASN A 484 -36.13 8.08 18.43
N ALA A 485 -36.55 8.41 17.21
CA ALA A 485 -36.67 9.70 16.56
C ALA A 485 -36.26 10.97 17.33
N ALA A 486 -35.38 11.76 16.71
CA ALA A 486 -35.42 13.21 16.79
C ALA A 486 -35.08 13.83 15.43
N SER A 487 -36.12 14.28 14.71
CA SER A 487 -35.98 15.10 13.52
C SER A 487 -35.47 16.48 13.92
N GLN A 488 -34.27 16.86 13.49
CA GLN A 488 -33.84 18.26 13.53
C GLN A 488 -34.08 18.93 12.19
N ARG A 489 -35.10 19.80 12.19
CA ARG A 489 -35.35 20.83 11.19
C ARG A 489 -34.08 21.68 11.02
N ARG A 490 -33.43 21.63 9.86
CA ARG A 490 -32.46 22.65 9.45
C ARG A 490 -33.19 23.88 8.95
N LYS A 491 -32.97 25.01 9.63
CA LYS A 491 -33.35 26.34 9.15
C LYS A 491 -32.51 26.66 7.92
N SER A 492 -33.16 26.94 6.80
CA SER A 492 -32.52 27.54 5.63
C SER A 492 -32.11 28.98 5.97
N VAL A 493 -30.83 29.28 5.83
CA VAL A 493 -30.31 30.65 5.82
C VAL A 493 -30.27 31.07 4.35
N LYS A 494 -31.12 32.04 3.97
CA LYS A 494 -31.01 32.73 2.68
C LYS A 494 -29.81 33.67 2.77
N PHE A 495 -28.84 33.51 1.88
CA PHE A 495 -27.87 34.56 1.60
C PHE A 495 -28.43 35.43 0.47
N GLU A 496 -28.50 36.74 0.70
CA GLU A 496 -28.75 37.71 -0.35
C GLU A 496 -27.49 37.82 -1.23
N GLU A 497 -27.62 37.44 -2.49
CA GLU A 497 -26.61 37.73 -3.52
C GLU A 497 -26.59 39.23 -3.78
N LYS A 498 -25.49 39.90 -3.40
CA LYS A 498 -25.13 41.17 -4.00
C LYS A 498 -24.48 40.89 -5.35
N VAL A 499 -25.25 41.05 -6.42
CA VAL A 499 -24.73 41.17 -7.78
C VAL A 499 -24.03 42.52 -7.90
N THR A 500 -22.70 42.51 -7.99
CA THR A 500 -21.94 43.65 -8.52
C THR A 500 -21.73 43.42 -10.00
N THR A 501 -22.43 44.19 -10.81
CA THR A 501 -22.16 44.39 -12.23
C THR A 501 -20.85 45.16 -12.37
N ILE A 502 -19.91 44.63 -13.18
CA ILE A 502 -18.75 45.38 -13.69
C ILE A 502 -19.07 45.86 -15.09
#